data_AF-U3JJA2-F1
#
_entry.id   AF-U3JJA2-F1
#
_cell.length_a   1.000
_cell.length_b   1.000
_cell.length_c   1.000
_cell.angle_alpha   90.00
_cell.angle_beta   90.00
_cell.angle_gamma   90.00
#
_symmetry.space_group_name_H-M   'P 1'
#
loop_
_entity.id
_entity.type
_entity.pdbx_description
1 polymer ?
#
loop_
_entity_poly.entity_id
_entity_poly.type
_entity_poly.pdbx_seq_one_letter_code
_entity_poly.pdbx_strand_id
1 'polypeptide(L)'
;ALSQIMRPVLAQSKLRELLPLFVCRNVLLVSAEPRARELLRALRGAPQLTLLGAVIDDTILSRRGVESLAQLPSLELSQAQTAAALSLLPSQTSSLLQQGPARLTALLDEHARRLRGRSAGNH
;
A
#
# COMPACT_ATOMS: atom_id res chain seq x y z
N ALA A 1 -4.78 -39.28 -1.42
CA ALA A 1 -5.24 -39.08 -0.04
C ALA A 1 -5.80 -37.67 0.16
N LEU A 2 -4.98 -36.60 0.17
CA LEU A 2 -5.45 -35.23 0.44
C LEU A 2 -6.49 -34.73 -0.58
N SER A 3 -6.30 -35.00 -1.88
CA SER A 3 -7.23 -34.59 -2.95
C SER A 3 -8.60 -35.27 -2.84
N GLN A 4 -8.67 -36.52 -2.38
CA GLN A 4 -9.94 -37.26 -2.25
C GLN A 4 -10.78 -36.74 -1.07
N ILE A 5 -10.14 -36.23 -0.02
CA ILE A 5 -10.81 -35.65 1.15
C ILE A 5 -11.13 -34.16 0.92
N MET A 6 -10.20 -33.41 0.34
CA MET A 6 -10.36 -31.97 0.14
C MET A 6 -11.37 -31.63 -0.96
N ARG A 7 -11.51 -32.44 -2.01
CA ARG A 7 -12.48 -32.18 -3.09
C ARG A 7 -13.93 -32.05 -2.60
N PRO A 8 -14.51 -32.99 -1.84
CA PRO A 8 -15.87 -32.84 -1.35
C PRO A 8 -16.02 -31.65 -0.38
N VAL A 9 -15.01 -31.39 0.46
CA VAL A 9 -15.01 -30.25 1.40
C VAL A 9 -14.96 -28.91 0.67
N LEU A 10 -14.10 -28.78 -0.36
CA LEU A 10 -13.99 -27.57 -1.17
C LEU A 10 -15.21 -27.36 -2.06
N ALA A 11 -15.84 -28.44 -2.55
CA ALA A 11 -17.06 -28.37 -3.34
C ALA A 11 -18.25 -27.76 -2.58
N GLN A 12 -18.27 -27.92 -1.25
CA GLN A 12 -19.28 -27.38 -0.34
C GLN A 12 -18.86 -26.04 0.30
N SER A 13 -17.67 -25.53 -0.03
CA SER A 13 -17.09 -24.33 0.56
C SER A 13 -17.08 -23.16 -0.43
N LYS A 14 -16.82 -21.95 0.08
CA LYS A 14 -16.55 -20.74 -0.70
C LYS A 14 -15.34 -20.89 -1.64
N LEU A 15 -14.49 -21.88 -1.39
CA LEU A 15 -13.26 -22.17 -2.15
C LEU A 15 -13.46 -23.19 -3.29
N ARG A 16 -14.69 -23.33 -3.79
CA ARG A 16 -15.03 -24.27 -4.88
C ARG A 16 -14.18 -24.05 -6.13
N GLU A 17 -13.81 -22.81 -6.43
CA GLU A 17 -12.95 -22.44 -7.56
C GLU A 17 -11.51 -23.01 -7.45
N LEU A 18 -11.09 -23.52 -6.29
CA LEU A 18 -9.80 -24.20 -6.12
C LEU A 18 -9.84 -25.68 -6.51
N LEU A 19 -11.02 -26.29 -6.68
CA LEU A 19 -11.17 -27.69 -7.09
C LEU A 19 -10.26 -28.13 -8.25
N PRO A 20 -10.15 -27.37 -9.37
CA PRO A 20 -9.29 -27.74 -10.48
C PRO A 20 -7.79 -27.74 -10.13
N LEU A 21 -7.38 -27.17 -8.99
CA LEU A 21 -5.98 -27.26 -8.54
C LEU A 21 -5.70 -28.61 -7.85
N PHE A 22 -6.71 -29.29 -7.30
CA PHE A 22 -6.56 -30.56 -6.56
C PHE A 22 -6.62 -31.81 -7.45
N VAL A 23 -5.87 -31.81 -8.55
CA VAL A 23 -5.77 -32.94 -9.49
C VAL A 23 -4.55 -33.83 -9.18
N CYS A 24 -3.54 -33.28 -8.49
CA CYS A 24 -2.26 -33.95 -8.24
C CYS A 24 -1.87 -33.96 -6.75
N ARG A 25 -0.60 -34.28 -6.48
CA ARG A 25 -0.02 -34.32 -5.13
C ARG A 25 0.22 -32.88 -4.65
N ASN A 26 -0.80 -32.33 -4.01
CA ASN A 26 -0.78 -30.95 -3.53
C ASN A 26 -0.29 -30.84 -2.09
N VAL A 27 0.38 -29.72 -1.80
CA VAL A 27 0.73 -29.30 -0.44
C VAL A 27 0.07 -27.95 -0.20
N LEU A 28 -0.52 -27.78 0.98
CA LEU A 28 -1.10 -26.51 1.42
C LEU A 28 -0.14 -25.87 2.43
N LEU A 29 0.23 -24.62 2.17
CA LEU A 29 0.88 -23.78 3.18
C LEU A 29 -0.16 -22.83 3.76
N VAL A 30 -0.25 -22.83 5.09
CA VAL A 30 -1.20 -22.00 5.84
C VAL A 30 -0.39 -21.19 6.83
N SER A 31 -0.62 -19.88 6.84
CA SER A 31 -0.07 -18.95 7.83
C SER A 31 -1.19 -18.04 8.31
N ALA A 32 -1.11 -17.59 9.57
CA ALA A 32 -2.08 -16.66 10.13
C ALA A 32 -1.98 -15.27 9.49
N GLU A 33 -0.76 -14.87 9.09
CA GLU A 33 -0.49 -13.60 8.42
C GLU A 33 -0.12 -13.84 6.94
N PRO A 34 -0.51 -12.93 6.03
CA PRO A 34 -0.20 -13.05 4.61
C PRO A 34 1.25 -12.66 4.29
N ARG A 35 2.18 -13.63 4.42
CA ARG A 35 3.62 -13.42 4.20
C ARG A 35 4.10 -13.85 2.81
N ALA A 36 3.53 -13.26 1.77
CA ALA A 36 3.82 -13.62 0.37
C ALA A 36 5.31 -13.55 0.00
N ARG A 37 6.06 -12.55 0.52
CA ARG A 37 7.51 -12.39 0.26
C ARG A 37 8.34 -13.54 0.83
N GLU A 38 8.02 -13.97 2.05
CA GLU A 38 8.72 -15.06 2.74
C GLU A 38 8.41 -16.40 2.08
N LEU A 39 7.14 -16.62 1.72
CA LEU A 39 6.71 -17.79 0.98
C LEU A 39 7.48 -17.93 -0.35
N LEU A 40 7.54 -16.86 -1.15
CA LEU A 40 8.27 -16.89 -2.43
C LEU A 40 9.78 -17.09 -2.23
N ARG A 41 10.37 -16.56 -1.14
CA ARG A 41 11.77 -16.81 -0.78
C ARG A 41 12.01 -18.28 -0.42
N ALA A 42 11.13 -18.88 0.38
CA ALA A 42 11.22 -20.28 0.76
C ALA A 42 11.05 -21.20 -0.47
N LEU A 43 10.11 -20.89 -1.35
CA LEU A 43 9.88 -21.64 -2.60
C LEU A 43 11.09 -21.58 -3.54
N ARG A 44 11.88 -20.50 -3.55
CA ARG A 44 13.15 -20.45 -4.29
C ARG A 44 14.17 -21.49 -3.81
N GLY A 45 14.15 -21.84 -2.52
CA GLY A 45 14.98 -22.91 -1.96
C GLY A 45 14.48 -24.33 -2.25
N ALA A 46 13.21 -24.46 -2.67
CA ALA A 46 12.56 -25.74 -2.95
C ALA A 46 12.01 -25.77 -4.39
N PRO A 47 12.87 -25.86 -5.42
CA PRO A 47 12.47 -25.80 -6.83
C PRO A 47 11.56 -26.95 -7.27
N GLN A 48 11.45 -28.00 -6.46
CA GLN A 48 10.55 -29.13 -6.66
C GLN A 48 9.07 -28.77 -6.38
N LEU A 49 8.83 -27.63 -5.73
CA LEU A 49 7.50 -27.14 -5.39
C LEU A 49 7.12 -25.98 -6.31
N THR A 50 6.01 -26.16 -7.04
CA THR A 50 5.44 -25.11 -7.88
C THR A 50 4.25 -24.47 -7.18
N LEU A 51 4.28 -23.15 -7.02
CA LEU A 51 3.11 -22.40 -6.55
C LEU A 51 2.01 -22.38 -7.62
N LEU A 52 0.90 -23.05 -7.33
CA LEU A 52 -0.28 -23.08 -8.21
C LEU A 52 -1.15 -21.82 -8.05
N GLY A 53 -1.31 -21.37 -6.80
CA GLY A 53 -2.12 -20.21 -6.41
C GLY A 53 -2.17 -20.09 -4.89
N ALA A 54 -2.88 -19.08 -4.41
CA ALA A 54 -3.08 -18.85 -2.98
C ALA A 54 -4.48 -18.31 -2.71
N VAL A 55 -4.92 -18.43 -1.46
CA VAL A 55 -6.07 -17.69 -0.93
C VAL A 55 -5.54 -16.76 0.13
N ILE A 56 -5.76 -15.46 -0.03
CA ILE A 56 -5.35 -14.44 0.93
C ILE A 56 -6.56 -13.53 1.14
N ASP A 57 -6.98 -13.35 2.39
CA ASP A 57 -8.15 -12.54 2.77
C ASP A 57 -9.40 -12.87 1.92
N ASP A 58 -9.76 -14.16 1.89
CA ASP A 58 -10.86 -14.74 1.09
C ASP A 58 -10.76 -14.51 -0.44
N THR A 59 -9.65 -13.96 -0.92
CA THR A 59 -9.43 -13.68 -2.33
C THR A 59 -8.49 -14.73 -2.93
N ILE A 60 -8.95 -15.40 -4.00
CA ILE A 60 -8.14 -16.36 -4.74
C ILE A 60 -7.16 -15.60 -5.64
N LEU A 61 -5.88 -15.88 -5.50
CA LEU A 61 -4.79 -15.29 -6.27
C LEU A 61 -4.07 -16.35 -7.09
N SER A 62 -3.80 -16.03 -8.35
CA SER A 62 -2.87 -16.80 -9.19
C SER A 62 -1.43 -16.62 -8.71
N ARG A 63 -0.50 -17.43 -9.24
CA ARG A 63 0.95 -17.24 -8.99
C ARG A 63 1.41 -15.79 -9.18
N ARG A 64 0.99 -15.16 -10.29
CA ARG A 64 1.30 -13.74 -10.58
C ARG A 64 0.66 -12.79 -9.57
N GLY A 65 -0.54 -13.10 -9.10
CA GLY A 65 -1.20 -12.33 -8.04
C GLY A 65 -0.40 -12.34 -6.74
N VAL A 66 0.16 -13.50 -6.37
CA VAL A 66 1.04 -13.63 -5.19
C VAL A 66 2.38 -12.91 -5.40
N GLU A 67 2.97 -13.01 -6.59
CA GLU A 67 4.20 -12.26 -6.95
C GLU A 67 3.98 -10.74 -6.88
N SER A 68 2.83 -10.26 -7.38
CA SER A 68 2.44 -8.85 -7.31
C SER A 68 2.21 -8.40 -5.86
N LEU A 69 1.48 -9.18 -5.07
CA LEU A 69 1.27 -8.91 -3.65
C LEU A 69 2.59 -8.85 -2.87
N ALA A 70 3.55 -9.71 -3.22
CA ALA A 70 4.87 -9.67 -2.64
C ALA A 70 5.70 -8.44 -3.06
N GLN A 71 5.33 -7.71 -4.12
CA GLN A 71 5.99 -6.46 -4.50
C GLN A 71 5.33 -5.23 -3.86
N LEU A 72 4.05 -5.33 -3.49
CA LEU A 72 3.31 -4.23 -2.88
C LEU A 72 3.96 -3.75 -1.56
N PRO A 73 3.88 -2.44 -1.27
CA PRO A 73 4.28 -1.89 0.02
C PRO A 73 3.34 -2.40 1.13
N SER A 74 3.74 -2.22 2.40
CA SER A 74 2.88 -2.59 3.53
C SER A 74 1.55 -1.81 3.48
N LEU A 75 0.52 -2.38 4.09
CA LEU A 75 -0.80 -1.75 4.15
C LEU A 75 -0.73 -0.35 4.78
N GLU A 76 0.04 -0.21 5.86
CA GLU A 76 0.27 1.08 6.54
C GLU A 76 0.90 2.11 5.61
N LEU A 77 1.91 1.73 4.82
CA LEU A 77 2.54 2.64 3.86
C LEU A 77 1.58 3.02 2.73
N SER A 78 0.76 2.08 2.24
CA SER A 78 -0.26 2.36 1.23
C SER A 78 -1.31 3.36 1.75
N GLN A 79 -1.78 3.17 2.99
CA GLN A 79 -2.71 4.09 3.64
C GLN A 79 -2.09 5.47 3.92
N ALA A 80 -0.82 5.51 4.32
CA ALA A 80 -0.10 6.77 4.48
C ALA A 80 0.06 7.51 3.15
N GLN A 81 0.38 6.79 2.07
CA GLN A 81 0.48 7.36 0.72
C GLN A 81 -0.85 7.94 0.23
N THR A 82 -1.98 7.24 0.46
CA THR A 82 -3.29 7.75 0.08
C THR A 82 -3.68 8.97 0.91
N ALA A 83 -3.45 8.95 2.22
CA ALA A 83 -3.68 10.10 3.09
C ALA A 83 -2.81 11.31 2.68
N ALA A 84 -1.53 11.09 2.36
CA ALA A 84 -0.64 12.13 1.88
C ALA A 84 -1.09 12.71 0.52
N ALA A 85 -1.51 11.86 -0.41
CA ALA A 85 -2.05 12.29 -1.70
C ALA A 85 -3.32 13.12 -1.54
N LEU A 86 -4.23 12.73 -0.64
CA LEU A 86 -5.43 13.50 -0.33
C LEU A 86 -5.09 14.84 0.32
N SER A 87 -4.07 14.90 1.18
CA SER A 87 -3.58 16.15 1.80
C SER A 87 -2.91 17.11 0.80
N LEU A 88 -2.46 16.61 -0.35
CA LEU A 88 -1.82 17.45 -1.36
C LEU A 88 -2.79 18.50 -1.92
N LEU A 89 -4.03 18.10 -2.23
CA LEU A 89 -5.05 18.99 -2.80
C LEU A 89 -5.35 20.22 -1.92
N PRO A 90 -5.70 20.10 -0.62
CA PRO A 90 -5.93 21.26 0.23
C PRO A 90 -4.64 22.05 0.46
N SER A 91 -3.46 21.40 0.50
CA SER A 91 -2.19 22.11 0.66
C SER A 91 -1.87 23.01 -0.54
N GLN A 92 -2.15 22.55 -1.77
CA GLN A 92 -1.97 23.34 -2.99
C GLN A 92 -2.91 24.54 -3.00
N THR A 93 -4.18 24.32 -2.69
CA THR A 93 -5.17 25.40 -2.60
C THR A 93 -4.82 26.41 -1.51
N SER A 94 -4.42 25.93 -0.33
CA SER A 94 -3.96 26.79 0.76
C SER A 94 -2.75 27.62 0.33
N SER A 95 -1.76 27.01 -0.33
CA SER A 95 -0.60 27.72 -0.85
C SER A 95 -1.00 28.84 -1.81
N LEU A 96 -1.92 28.58 -2.74
CA LEU A 96 -2.43 29.60 -3.67
C LEU A 96 -3.14 30.74 -2.94
N LEU A 97 -3.96 30.44 -1.94
CA LEU A 97 -4.66 31.45 -1.14
C LEU A 97 -3.71 32.26 -0.24
N GLN A 98 -2.64 31.64 0.26
CA GLN A 98 -1.67 32.27 1.16
C GLN A 98 -0.70 33.22 0.45
N GLN A 99 -0.52 33.10 -0.87
CA GLN A 99 0.37 33.98 -1.64
C GLN A 99 0.00 35.47 -1.50
N GLY A 100 -1.29 35.80 -1.51
CA GLY A 100 -1.76 37.19 -1.38
C GLY A 100 -1.46 37.79 0.00
N PRO A 101 -1.96 37.20 1.10
CA PRO A 101 -1.67 37.64 2.46
C PRO A 101 -0.17 37.67 2.80
N ALA A 102 0.60 36.66 2.36
CA ALA A 102 2.05 36.61 2.56
C ALA A 102 2.78 37.76 1.86
N ARG A 103 2.34 38.15 0.67
CA ARG A 103 2.91 39.30 -0.05
C ARG A 103 2.58 40.63 0.63
N LEU A 104 1.33 40.80 1.09
CA LEU A 104 0.91 42.02 1.77
C LEU A 104 1.65 42.20 3.11
N THR A 105 1.76 41.15 3.90
CA THR A 105 2.52 41.17 5.16
C THR A 105 3.99 41.53 4.93
N ALA A 106 4.63 40.97 3.91
CA ALA A 106 6.00 41.33 3.55
C ALA A 106 6.17 42.83 3.20
N LEU A 107 5.23 43.40 2.43
CA LEU A 107 5.25 44.83 2.06
C LEU A 107 5.02 45.75 3.28
N LEU A 108 4.11 45.37 4.16
CA LEU A 108 3.84 46.11 5.41
C LEU A 108 5.07 46.08 6.33
N ASP A 109 5.71 44.92 6.48
CA ASP A 109 6.94 44.77 7.26
C ASP A 109 8.10 45.59 6.69
N GLU A 110 8.21 45.70 5.37
CA GLU A 110 9.18 46.57 4.73
C GLU A 110 8.89 48.05 5.02
N HIS A 111 7.63 48.47 4.93
CA HIS A 111 7.22 49.85 5.21
C HIS A 111 7.46 50.23 6.68
N ALA A 112 7.10 49.34 7.61
CA ALA A 112 7.36 49.53 9.04
C ALA A 112 8.86 49.67 9.34
N ARG A 113 9.71 48.87 8.69
CA ARG A 113 11.17 49.00 8.81
C ARG A 113 11.69 50.33 8.28
N ARG A 114 11.19 50.81 7.14
CA ARG A 114 11.57 52.12 6.58
C ARG A 114 11.17 53.29 7.48
N LEU A 115 9.98 53.25 8.07
CA LEU A 115 9.52 54.27 9.02
C LEU A 115 10.42 54.34 10.26
N ARG A 116 10.79 53.18 10.82
CA ARG A 116 11.73 53.11 11.96
C ARG A 116 13.12 53.65 11.59
N GLY A 117 13.65 53.29 10.43
CA GLY A 117 14.94 53.80 9.93
C GLY A 117 14.93 55.31 9.69
N ARG A 118 13.82 55.87 9.19
CA ARG A 118 13.70 57.31 8.93
C ARG A 118 13.52 58.14 10.20
N SER A 119 12.92 57.57 11.23
CA SER A 119 12.84 58.19 12.56
C SER A 119 14.18 58.16 13.31
N ALA A 120 15.09 57.23 12.98
CA ALA A 120 16.42 57.15 13.58
C ALA A 120 17.48 58.05 12.89
N GLY A 121 17.23 58.51 11.66
CA GLY A 121 18.14 59.41 10.92
C GLY A 121 17.82 60.90 11.05
N ASN A 122 16.86 61.27 11.90
CA ASN A 122 16.41 62.66 12.10
C ASN A 122 16.74 63.18 13.52
N HIS A 123 17.77 62.62 14.14
CA HIS A 123 18.40 63.06 15.39
C HIS A 123 19.88 63.31 15.15
#